data_AF-A0A2S7TIZ7-F1
#
_entry.id   AF-A0A2S7TIZ7-F1
#
_cell.length_a   1.000
_cell.length_b   1.000
_cell.length_c   1.000
_cell.angle_alpha   90.00
_cell.angle_beta   90.00
_cell.angle_gamma   90.00
#
_symmetry.space_group_name_H-M   'P 1'
#
loop_
_entity.id
_entity.type
_entity.pdbx_description
1 polymer ?
#
loop_
_entity_poly.entity_id
_entity_poly.type
_entity_poly.pdbx_seq_one_letter_code
_entity_poly.pdbx_strand_id
1 'polypeptide(L)'
;MKRITFLLLIAFTTQLFGQNIPCNFSWENAPTTNGNKNFITSIKNQPYQGPCLAFAFNAAIETKYAIENSINNPTLQLSEAYIDYKVWGINNFESVLENGFKIPTKNVLNSNFNTFPPQCNDEFNCHFVNDVRNCINDTNGQKNYSFNMIEVNNSFVIDPNNPVTCQSVVSNSMTVNDVNQISNINSNDDLKLKILNEGPVILKVNGLVNAKKFRNYSTPNTPFSYHAFTIIGWTNDSEWIVKDSWPSMSGITQTKANVDIIGLINSNNVELYQVSGVSYNGGATSLNPVVLSVTDCSPVPVLSNIEVDIDYAFIGGYLYHKFWVISNEGIDNWIWGIDYPNGSLKRSQVNNSNYSSVLLSPTNSGMVTVFVNGYKNGIKVTKERRIYLSNGQLSGRGNGR
;
A
#
# COMPACT_ATOMS: atom_id res chain seq x y z
N MET A 1 35.85 -39.53 -13.38
CA MET A 1 35.91 -38.08 -13.02
C MET A 1 34.83 -37.25 -13.74
N LYS A 2 33.54 -37.62 -13.68
CA LYS A 2 32.44 -36.84 -14.31
C LYS A 2 31.28 -36.51 -13.36
N ARG A 3 31.31 -36.98 -12.11
CA ARG A 3 30.24 -36.77 -11.11
C ARG A 3 30.53 -35.65 -10.10
N ILE A 4 31.80 -35.25 -9.95
CA ILE A 4 32.19 -34.17 -9.02
C ILE A 4 31.93 -32.78 -9.63
N THR A 5 31.99 -32.65 -10.96
CA THR A 5 31.74 -31.37 -11.65
C THR A 5 30.26 -30.94 -11.64
N PHE A 6 29.32 -31.87 -11.51
CA PHE A 6 27.88 -31.56 -11.46
C PHE A 6 27.42 -31.06 -10.08
N LEU A 7 28.06 -31.53 -9.00
CA LEU A 7 27.80 -31.07 -7.63
C LEU A 7 28.36 -29.66 -7.37
N LEU A 8 29.48 -29.31 -8.01
CA LEU A 8 30.04 -27.95 -7.96
C LEU A 8 29.22 -26.93 -8.77
N LEU A 9 28.51 -27.35 -9.82
CA LEU A 9 27.63 -26.47 -10.60
C LEU A 9 26.31 -26.16 -9.86
N ILE A 10 25.82 -27.10 -9.05
CA ILE A 10 24.63 -26.90 -8.20
C ILE A 10 24.98 -26.05 -6.96
N ALA A 11 26.20 -26.17 -6.41
CA ALA A 11 26.64 -25.34 -5.29
C ALA A 11 26.91 -23.86 -5.64
N PHE A 12 27.08 -23.52 -6.92
CA PHE A 12 27.26 -22.14 -7.39
C PHE A 12 25.97 -21.41 -7.76
N THR A 13 24.80 -22.07 -7.72
CA THR A 13 23.51 -21.44 -8.08
C THR A 13 22.63 -21.06 -6.90
N THR A 14 23.07 -21.33 -5.66
CA THR A 14 22.33 -20.93 -4.44
C THR A 14 23.02 -19.83 -3.64
N GLN A 15 23.86 -19.00 -4.28
CA GLN A 15 24.00 -17.64 -3.77
C GLN A 15 22.66 -16.95 -4.00
N LEU A 16 21.75 -17.15 -3.03
CA LEU A 16 20.63 -16.28 -2.75
C LEU A 16 21.25 -14.89 -2.58
N PHE A 17 21.38 -14.17 -3.69
CA PHE A 17 21.63 -12.74 -3.64
C PHE A 17 20.44 -12.18 -2.88
N GLY A 18 20.64 -11.87 -1.60
CA GLY A 18 19.67 -11.11 -0.83
C GLY A 18 19.41 -9.85 -1.64
N GLN A 19 18.24 -9.76 -2.24
CA GLN A 19 17.92 -8.62 -3.07
C GLN A 19 17.73 -7.42 -2.16
N ASN A 20 18.45 -6.36 -2.50
CA ASN A 20 18.45 -5.11 -1.78
C ASN A 20 17.05 -4.48 -1.81
N ILE A 21 16.40 -4.39 -0.65
CA ILE A 21 15.10 -3.73 -0.49
C ILE A 21 15.37 -2.25 -0.17
N PRO A 22 14.99 -1.30 -1.04
CA PRO A 22 15.18 0.12 -0.76
C PRO A 22 14.27 0.60 0.37
N CYS A 23 14.66 1.66 1.09
CA CYS A 23 13.83 2.20 2.18
C CYS A 23 12.49 2.74 1.67
N ASN A 24 12.50 3.36 0.48
CA ASN A 24 11.33 3.89 -0.20
C ASN A 24 11.28 3.32 -1.61
N PHE A 25 10.10 2.94 -2.06
CA PHE A 25 9.88 2.50 -3.43
C PHE A 25 8.45 2.81 -3.84
N SER A 26 8.26 3.22 -5.10
CA SER A 26 6.93 3.36 -5.70
C SER A 26 7.03 3.13 -7.20
N TRP A 27 6.08 2.39 -7.77
CA TRP A 27 5.92 2.26 -9.21
C TRP A 27 5.52 3.57 -9.91
N GLU A 28 5.10 4.61 -9.16
CA GLU A 28 4.90 5.98 -9.67
C GLU A 28 6.21 6.73 -9.97
N ASN A 29 7.29 6.35 -9.29
CA ASN A 29 8.60 7.00 -9.42
C ASN A 29 9.70 5.94 -9.26
N ALA A 30 9.59 4.86 -10.03
CA ALA A 30 10.48 3.71 -9.92
C ALA A 30 11.87 4.08 -10.42
N PRO A 31 12.93 3.88 -9.62
CA PRO A 31 14.29 4.12 -10.07
C PRO A 31 14.71 3.04 -11.05
N THR A 32 15.01 3.42 -12.29
CA THR A 32 15.51 2.51 -13.32
C THR A 32 16.92 2.91 -13.74
N THR A 33 17.60 2.04 -14.48
CA THR A 33 18.93 2.36 -15.06
C THR A 33 18.92 3.58 -15.99
N ASN A 34 17.75 3.98 -16.50
CA ASN A 34 17.55 5.14 -17.37
C ASN A 34 16.88 6.31 -16.65
N GLY A 35 17.05 6.41 -15.33
CA GLY A 35 16.41 7.41 -14.49
C GLY A 35 15.05 6.95 -13.94
N ASN A 36 14.34 7.85 -13.28
CA ASN A 36 13.06 7.52 -12.67
C ASN A 36 11.95 7.46 -13.73
N LYS A 37 11.07 6.45 -13.59
CA LYS A 37 9.92 6.26 -14.47
C LYS A 37 8.63 6.11 -13.68
N ASN A 38 7.55 6.59 -14.27
CA ASN A 38 6.20 6.41 -13.78
C ASN A 38 5.52 5.29 -14.59
N PHE A 39 5.18 4.19 -13.93
CA PHE A 39 4.51 3.04 -14.54
C PHE A 39 3.03 2.93 -14.16
N ILE A 40 2.49 3.87 -13.39
CA ILE A 40 1.08 3.81 -12.98
C ILE A 40 0.21 4.71 -13.88
N THR A 41 -1.02 4.27 -14.10
CA THR A 41 -2.05 5.06 -14.80
C THR A 41 -2.67 6.09 -13.88
N SER A 42 -3.48 7.00 -14.44
CA SER A 42 -4.24 7.99 -13.68
C SER A 42 -5.11 7.38 -12.58
N ILE A 43 -5.34 8.17 -11.52
CA ILE A 43 -6.25 7.83 -10.43
C ILE A 43 -7.67 7.67 -10.98
N LYS A 44 -8.38 6.65 -10.48
CA LYS A 44 -9.75 6.36 -10.85
C LYS A 44 -10.64 6.42 -9.62
N ASN A 45 -11.80 7.02 -9.78
CA ASN A 45 -12.80 7.15 -8.73
C ASN A 45 -13.95 6.20 -9.04
N GLN A 46 -14.27 5.30 -8.11
CA GLN A 46 -15.43 4.44 -8.29
C GLN A 46 -16.72 5.23 -8.07
N PRO A 47 -17.78 4.97 -8.86
CA PRO A 47 -19.00 5.78 -8.78
C PRO A 47 -19.81 5.55 -7.50
N TYR A 48 -19.72 4.35 -6.91
CA TYR A 48 -20.45 3.93 -5.73
C TYR A 48 -19.69 2.85 -4.96
N GLN A 49 -20.18 2.40 -3.81
CA GLN A 49 -19.56 1.31 -3.02
C GLN A 49 -19.82 -0.06 -3.66
N GLY A 50 -18.79 -0.89 -3.83
CA GLY A 50 -18.92 -2.24 -4.41
C GLY A 50 -17.77 -2.61 -5.36
N PRO A 51 -17.54 -1.85 -6.45
CA PRO A 51 -16.63 -2.27 -7.52
C PRO A 51 -15.14 -2.08 -7.19
N CYS A 52 -14.76 -1.78 -5.93
CA CYS A 52 -13.38 -1.46 -5.56
C CYS A 52 -12.37 -2.55 -5.97
N LEU A 53 -12.79 -3.82 -5.97
CA LEU A 53 -11.93 -4.92 -6.39
C LEU A 53 -11.65 -4.90 -7.90
N ALA A 54 -12.63 -4.60 -8.74
CA ALA A 54 -12.43 -4.40 -10.17
C ALA A 54 -11.49 -3.22 -10.47
N PHE A 55 -11.60 -2.13 -9.72
CA PHE A 55 -10.69 -0.98 -9.81
C PHE A 55 -9.26 -1.36 -9.42
N ALA A 56 -9.08 -2.09 -8.32
CA ALA A 56 -7.78 -2.53 -7.85
C ALA A 56 -7.09 -3.51 -8.83
N PHE A 57 -7.86 -4.44 -9.41
CA PHE A 57 -7.37 -5.33 -10.46
C PHE A 57 -6.95 -4.55 -11.71
N ASN A 58 -7.79 -3.64 -12.23
CA ASN A 58 -7.41 -2.82 -13.38
C ASN A 58 -6.15 -1.99 -13.15
N ALA A 59 -6.03 -1.36 -11.98
CA ALA A 59 -4.83 -0.61 -11.62
C ALA A 59 -3.57 -1.50 -11.60
N ALA A 60 -3.67 -2.73 -11.08
CA ALA A 60 -2.57 -3.68 -11.10
C ALA A 60 -2.22 -4.15 -12.51
N ILE A 61 -3.22 -4.52 -13.32
CA ILE A 61 -3.04 -4.99 -14.71
C ILE A 61 -2.40 -3.90 -15.57
N GLU A 62 -2.90 -2.66 -15.50
CA GLU A 62 -2.37 -1.53 -16.25
C GLU A 62 -0.91 -1.23 -15.90
N THR A 63 -0.61 -1.22 -14.60
CA THR A 63 0.74 -0.98 -14.10
C THR A 63 1.68 -2.13 -14.49
N LYS A 64 1.24 -3.37 -14.36
CA LYS A 64 1.99 -4.57 -14.76
C LYS A 64 2.33 -4.53 -16.26
N TYR A 65 1.35 -4.19 -17.10
CA TYR A 65 1.57 -3.99 -18.53
C TYR A 65 2.61 -2.90 -18.82
N ALA A 66 2.52 -1.76 -18.12
CA ALA A 66 3.47 -0.66 -18.29
C ALA A 66 4.89 -1.05 -17.87
N ILE A 67 5.04 -1.81 -16.78
CA ILE A 67 6.34 -2.35 -16.33
C ILE A 67 6.89 -3.32 -17.38
N GLU A 68 6.12 -4.32 -17.77
CA GLU A 68 6.57 -5.36 -18.72
C GLU A 68 6.96 -4.78 -20.08
N ASN A 69 6.35 -3.64 -20.48
CA ASN A 69 6.61 -2.98 -21.75
C ASN A 69 7.42 -1.69 -21.63
N SER A 70 8.00 -1.41 -20.46
CA SER A 70 8.83 -0.22 -20.21
C SER A 70 8.16 1.13 -20.55
N ILE A 71 6.83 1.20 -20.45
CA ILE A 71 6.02 2.38 -20.81
C ILE A 71 6.06 3.40 -19.68
N ASN A 72 6.65 4.57 -19.94
CA ASN A 72 6.65 5.69 -19.01
C ASN A 72 5.38 6.55 -19.20
N ASN A 73 4.72 6.91 -18.10
CA ASN A 73 3.44 7.64 -18.07
C ASN A 73 2.35 6.95 -18.92
N PRO A 74 1.94 5.71 -18.58
CA PRO A 74 0.96 4.97 -19.37
C PRO A 74 -0.41 5.67 -19.40
N THR A 75 -1.03 5.70 -20.57
CA THR A 75 -2.38 6.25 -20.80
C THR A 75 -3.46 5.17 -20.98
N LEU A 76 -3.07 3.89 -20.88
CA LEU A 76 -4.01 2.77 -20.95
C LEU A 76 -5.08 2.93 -19.87
N GLN A 77 -6.34 2.71 -20.26
CA GLN A 77 -7.48 2.72 -19.35
C GLN A 77 -8.35 1.52 -19.68
N LEU A 78 -8.53 0.61 -18.73
CA LEU A 78 -9.42 -0.53 -18.84
C LEU A 78 -10.81 -0.22 -18.30
N SER A 79 -11.82 -0.97 -18.74
CA SER A 79 -13.16 -0.86 -18.19
C SER A 79 -13.29 -1.61 -16.86
N GLU A 80 -13.47 -0.87 -15.76
CA GLU A 80 -13.75 -1.48 -14.45
C GLU A 80 -15.12 -2.14 -14.44
N ALA A 81 -16.12 -1.49 -15.04
CA ALA A 81 -17.47 -2.00 -15.11
C ALA A 81 -17.54 -3.35 -15.83
N TYR A 82 -16.73 -3.55 -16.86
CA TYR A 82 -16.70 -4.81 -17.60
C TYR A 82 -16.20 -5.98 -16.74
N ILE A 83 -15.16 -5.77 -15.93
CA ILE A 83 -14.71 -6.77 -14.95
C ILE A 83 -15.78 -6.98 -13.88
N ASP A 84 -16.30 -5.87 -13.32
CA ASP A 84 -17.25 -5.89 -12.21
C ASP A 84 -18.53 -6.68 -12.56
N TYR A 85 -19.13 -6.45 -13.73
CA TYR A 85 -20.31 -7.21 -14.15
C TYR A 85 -20.03 -8.68 -14.46
N LYS A 86 -18.81 -9.00 -14.91
CA LYS A 86 -18.41 -10.38 -15.18
C LYS A 86 -18.29 -11.19 -13.89
N VAL A 87 -17.72 -10.60 -12.84
CA VAL A 87 -17.54 -11.23 -11.52
C VAL A 87 -18.73 -11.00 -10.57
N TRP A 88 -19.75 -10.26 -10.99
CA TRP A 88 -20.86 -9.87 -10.12
C TRP A 88 -21.56 -11.08 -9.48
N GLY A 89 -21.73 -11.04 -8.16
CA GLY A 89 -22.31 -12.17 -7.40
C GLY A 89 -21.45 -13.43 -7.39
N ILE A 90 -20.19 -13.34 -7.82
CA ILE A 90 -19.18 -14.41 -7.73
C ILE A 90 -18.11 -13.92 -6.75
N ASN A 91 -17.78 -14.75 -5.75
CA ASN A 91 -16.77 -14.41 -4.75
C ASN A 91 -15.33 -14.59 -5.23
N ASN A 92 -15.11 -15.10 -6.46
CA ASN A 92 -13.81 -15.50 -6.96
C ASN A 92 -13.47 -14.82 -8.30
N PHE A 93 -12.64 -13.76 -8.23
CA PHE A 93 -12.12 -13.04 -9.39
C PHE A 93 -11.10 -13.86 -10.21
N GLU A 94 -10.40 -14.81 -9.59
CA GLU A 94 -9.34 -15.62 -10.23
C GLU A 94 -9.91 -16.41 -11.40
N SER A 95 -10.95 -17.21 -11.11
CA SER A 95 -11.62 -18.07 -12.09
C SER A 95 -12.16 -17.33 -13.33
N VAL A 96 -12.42 -16.03 -13.18
CA VAL A 96 -12.92 -15.17 -14.24
C VAL A 96 -11.78 -14.61 -15.09
N LEU A 97 -10.70 -14.14 -14.47
CA LEU A 97 -9.63 -13.43 -15.17
C LEU A 97 -8.69 -14.36 -15.94
N GLU A 98 -8.48 -15.59 -15.47
CA GLU A 98 -7.50 -16.55 -16.03
C GLU A 98 -7.93 -17.24 -17.33
N ASN A 99 -9.24 -17.31 -17.59
CA ASN A 99 -9.79 -18.09 -18.71
C ASN A 99 -9.88 -17.31 -20.03
N GLY A 100 -8.81 -16.58 -20.39
CA GLY A 100 -8.76 -15.79 -21.63
C GLY A 100 -9.78 -14.65 -21.67
N PHE A 101 -10.16 -14.13 -20.50
CA PHE A 101 -11.07 -13.00 -20.40
C PHE A 101 -10.46 -11.73 -20.98
N LYS A 102 -11.19 -11.05 -21.86
CA LYS A 102 -10.74 -9.84 -22.55
C LYS A 102 -11.36 -8.63 -21.88
N ILE A 103 -10.53 -7.82 -21.25
CA ILE A 103 -10.93 -6.57 -20.62
C ILE A 103 -10.81 -5.46 -21.67
N PRO A 104 -11.91 -4.86 -22.14
CA PRO A 104 -11.86 -3.83 -23.15
C PRO A 104 -11.16 -2.58 -22.61
N THR A 105 -10.39 -1.94 -23.48
CA THR A 105 -9.89 -0.58 -23.23
C THR A 105 -11.05 0.42 -23.30
N LYS A 106 -11.06 1.42 -22.42
CA LYS A 106 -11.94 2.58 -22.52
C LYS A 106 -11.48 3.41 -23.71
N ASN A 107 -12.14 3.22 -24.85
CA ASN A 107 -11.89 4.05 -26.01
C ASN A 107 -12.43 5.46 -25.71
N VAL A 108 -11.52 6.44 -25.55
CA VAL A 108 -11.83 7.82 -25.16
C VAL A 108 -12.78 8.53 -26.14
N LEU A 109 -12.95 7.98 -27.35
CA LEU A 109 -13.64 8.65 -28.45
C LEU A 109 -15.15 8.38 -28.53
N ASN A 110 -15.73 7.43 -27.78
CA ASN A 110 -17.18 7.20 -27.70
C ASN A 110 -17.59 6.75 -26.28
N SER A 111 -17.99 7.71 -25.46
CA SER A 111 -17.92 7.69 -23.98
C SER A 111 -18.83 6.72 -23.22
N ASN A 112 -19.64 5.88 -23.88
CA ASN A 112 -20.72 5.17 -23.20
C ASN A 112 -20.58 3.64 -23.18
N PHE A 113 -19.54 3.08 -23.82
CA PHE A 113 -19.35 1.63 -23.83
C PHE A 113 -18.67 1.14 -22.55
N ASN A 114 -19.16 0.01 -22.04
CA ASN A 114 -18.57 -0.68 -20.90
C ASN A 114 -18.36 0.25 -19.69
N THR A 115 -19.34 1.11 -19.41
CA THR A 115 -19.31 2.04 -18.27
C THR A 115 -20.30 1.61 -17.21
N PHE A 116 -20.15 2.14 -16.00
CA PHE A 116 -21.21 1.99 -15.01
C PHE A 116 -22.42 2.84 -15.41
N PRO A 117 -23.63 2.33 -15.20
CA PRO A 117 -24.87 3.07 -15.40
C PRO A 117 -24.90 4.29 -14.46
N PRO A 118 -25.40 5.45 -14.90
CA PRO A 118 -25.44 6.66 -14.07
C PRO A 118 -26.40 6.57 -12.88
N GLN A 119 -27.30 5.58 -12.84
CA GLN A 119 -28.37 5.45 -11.85
C GLN A 119 -28.18 4.31 -10.84
N CYS A 120 -27.09 3.53 -10.97
CA CYS A 120 -26.78 2.56 -9.92
C CYS A 120 -25.99 3.23 -8.81
N ASN A 121 -26.61 3.29 -7.65
CA ASN A 121 -26.00 3.86 -6.45
C ASN A 121 -25.48 2.77 -5.51
N ASP A 122 -25.82 1.50 -5.77
CA ASP A 122 -25.39 0.33 -5.01
C ASP A 122 -25.49 -0.96 -5.84
N GLU A 123 -24.92 -2.03 -5.29
CA GLU A 123 -24.88 -3.39 -5.86
C GLU A 123 -26.26 -4.09 -5.93
N PHE A 124 -27.32 -3.53 -5.32
CA PHE A 124 -28.61 -4.23 -5.22
C PHE A 124 -29.69 -3.67 -6.15
N ASN A 125 -29.53 -2.42 -6.60
CA ASN A 125 -30.51 -1.72 -7.42
C ASN A 125 -30.25 -1.80 -8.94
N CYS A 126 -29.21 -2.52 -9.39
CA CYS A 126 -28.89 -2.70 -10.80
C CYS A 126 -29.62 -3.90 -11.43
N HIS A 127 -30.85 -3.71 -11.91
CA HIS A 127 -31.66 -4.81 -12.49
C HIS A 127 -31.15 -5.40 -13.83
N PHE A 128 -30.18 -4.76 -14.49
CA PHE A 128 -29.68 -5.12 -15.82
C PHE A 128 -28.35 -5.89 -15.81
N VAL A 129 -27.87 -6.32 -14.63
CA VAL A 129 -26.63 -7.11 -14.50
C VAL A 129 -26.64 -8.33 -15.41
N ASN A 130 -27.77 -9.03 -15.50
CA ASN A 130 -27.90 -10.21 -16.34
C ASN A 130 -27.80 -9.87 -17.84
N ASP A 131 -28.41 -8.77 -18.27
CA ASP A 131 -28.34 -8.33 -19.67
C ASP A 131 -26.91 -7.96 -20.06
N VAL A 132 -26.21 -7.21 -19.21
CA VAL A 132 -24.78 -6.91 -19.40
C VAL A 132 -23.96 -8.19 -19.46
N ARG A 133 -24.17 -9.11 -18.50
CA ARG A 133 -23.46 -10.39 -18.46
C ARG A 133 -23.71 -11.24 -19.70
N ASN A 134 -24.92 -11.22 -20.25
CA ASN A 134 -25.25 -11.92 -21.50
C ASN A 134 -24.43 -11.35 -22.68
N CYS A 135 -24.23 -10.03 -22.75
CA CYS A 135 -23.33 -9.44 -23.76
C CYS A 135 -21.87 -9.89 -23.56
N ILE A 136 -21.40 -9.87 -22.31
CA ILE A 136 -20.01 -10.26 -21.99
C ILE A 136 -19.78 -11.75 -22.29
N ASN A 137 -20.77 -12.62 -22.05
CA ASN A 137 -20.68 -14.07 -22.22
C ASN A 137 -21.26 -14.57 -23.56
N ASP A 138 -21.40 -13.71 -24.56
CA ASP A 138 -21.98 -14.08 -25.85
C ASP A 138 -21.20 -15.24 -26.49
N THR A 139 -21.94 -16.22 -27.02
CA THR A 139 -21.37 -17.45 -27.59
C THR A 139 -20.51 -17.20 -28.83
N ASN A 140 -20.68 -16.06 -29.51
CA ASN A 140 -19.89 -15.65 -30.67
C ASN A 140 -18.66 -14.81 -30.28
N GLY A 141 -18.32 -14.78 -28.98
CA GLY A 141 -17.22 -14.03 -28.43
C GLY A 141 -17.68 -12.83 -27.62
N GLN A 142 -16.84 -12.41 -26.67
CA GLN A 142 -17.12 -11.33 -25.72
C GLN A 142 -17.46 -10.01 -26.46
N LYS A 143 -18.61 -9.41 -26.14
CA LYS A 143 -19.10 -8.18 -26.77
C LYS A 143 -19.04 -7.00 -25.81
N ASN A 144 -18.80 -5.82 -26.38
CA ASN A 144 -19.02 -4.57 -25.64
C ASN A 144 -20.52 -4.40 -25.36
N TYR A 145 -20.86 -3.58 -24.37
CA TYR A 145 -22.25 -3.20 -24.09
C TYR A 145 -22.40 -1.68 -23.92
N SER A 146 -23.62 -1.20 -24.12
CA SER A 146 -24.03 0.18 -23.79
C SER A 146 -25.41 0.17 -23.15
N PHE A 147 -25.67 1.11 -22.25
CA PHE A 147 -27.01 1.35 -21.73
C PHE A 147 -27.82 2.21 -22.70
N ASN A 148 -29.06 1.80 -22.96
CA ASN A 148 -29.99 2.63 -23.72
C ASN A 148 -30.65 3.61 -22.76
N MET A 149 -30.45 4.89 -23.02
CA MET A 149 -30.99 5.97 -22.20
C MET A 149 -32.18 6.60 -22.93
N ILE A 150 -33.28 6.82 -22.21
CA ILE A 150 -34.44 7.58 -22.66
C ILE A 150 -34.62 8.81 -21.79
N GLU A 151 -35.21 9.86 -22.34
CA GLU A 151 -35.54 11.07 -21.59
C GLU A 151 -36.94 10.92 -20.97
N VAL A 152 -37.03 11.04 -19.65
CA VAL A 152 -38.29 11.03 -18.88
C VAL A 152 -38.26 12.22 -17.92
N ASN A 153 -39.23 13.13 -18.03
CA ASN A 153 -39.33 14.31 -17.18
C ASN A 153 -38.03 15.13 -17.08
N ASN A 154 -37.40 15.40 -18.23
CA ASN A 154 -36.12 16.13 -18.35
C ASN A 154 -34.93 15.45 -17.63
N SER A 155 -35.00 14.14 -17.41
CA SER A 155 -33.91 13.34 -16.86
C SER A 155 -33.64 12.13 -17.76
N PHE A 156 -32.38 11.80 -17.97
CA PHE A 156 -32.01 10.57 -18.69
C PHE A 156 -32.10 9.37 -17.73
N VAL A 157 -32.94 8.41 -18.08
CA VAL A 157 -33.12 7.16 -17.36
C VAL A 157 -32.84 5.98 -18.29
N ILE A 158 -32.48 4.83 -17.72
CA ILE A 158 -32.29 3.61 -18.53
C ILE A 158 -33.65 3.15 -19.06
N ASP A 159 -33.71 2.79 -20.34
CA ASP A 159 -34.92 2.25 -20.97
C ASP A 159 -35.32 0.93 -20.29
N PRO A 160 -36.47 0.85 -19.59
CA PRO A 160 -36.87 -0.36 -18.90
C PRO A 160 -37.23 -1.51 -19.84
N ASN A 161 -37.54 -1.22 -21.11
CA ASN A 161 -37.93 -2.24 -22.09
C ASN A 161 -36.73 -2.82 -22.86
N ASN A 162 -35.66 -2.05 -22.96
CA ASN A 162 -34.44 -2.45 -23.67
C ASN A 162 -33.22 -1.82 -22.98
N PRO A 163 -32.86 -2.24 -21.75
CA PRO A 163 -31.90 -1.50 -20.93
C PRO A 163 -30.47 -1.55 -21.47
N VAL A 164 -30.10 -2.63 -22.17
CA VAL A 164 -28.73 -2.90 -22.61
C VAL A 164 -28.74 -3.30 -24.07
N THR A 165 -27.79 -2.78 -24.84
CA THR A 165 -27.51 -3.25 -26.20
C THR A 165 -26.11 -3.83 -26.27
N CYS A 166 -26.02 -5.09 -26.71
CA CYS A 166 -24.76 -5.72 -27.03
C CYS A 166 -24.24 -5.17 -28.36
N GLN A 167 -22.96 -4.81 -28.36
CA GLN A 167 -22.29 -4.15 -29.47
C GLN A 167 -21.33 -5.13 -30.16
N SER A 168 -20.43 -4.60 -30.99
CA SER A 168 -19.40 -5.41 -31.64
C SER A 168 -18.54 -6.17 -30.63
N VAL A 169 -17.92 -7.25 -31.12
CA VAL A 169 -16.91 -8.02 -30.40
C VAL A 169 -15.79 -7.09 -29.91
N VAL A 170 -15.25 -7.38 -28.72
CA VAL A 170 -14.14 -6.66 -28.13
C VAL A 170 -12.89 -6.77 -29.02
N SER A 171 -12.42 -5.64 -29.57
CA SER A 171 -11.28 -5.58 -30.49
C SER A 171 -9.99 -5.07 -29.84
N ASN A 172 -10.07 -4.05 -28.97
CA ASN A 172 -8.94 -3.52 -28.20
C ASN A 172 -9.08 -3.91 -26.73
N SER A 173 -8.27 -4.87 -26.29
CA SER A 173 -8.41 -5.46 -24.96
C SER A 173 -7.09 -5.90 -24.34
N MET A 174 -7.13 -6.01 -23.03
CA MET A 174 -6.12 -6.71 -22.25
C MET A 174 -6.60 -8.10 -21.89
N THR A 175 -5.68 -9.04 -21.92
CA THR A 175 -5.85 -10.40 -21.37
C THR A 175 -4.88 -10.58 -20.22
N VAL A 176 -5.35 -11.27 -19.18
CA VAL A 176 -4.53 -11.70 -18.05
C VAL A 176 -4.44 -13.22 -18.14
N ASN A 177 -3.23 -13.77 -18.06
CA ASN A 177 -3.06 -15.22 -18.16
C ASN A 177 -3.22 -15.89 -16.80
N ASP A 178 -2.88 -15.19 -15.72
CA ASP A 178 -2.79 -15.80 -14.39
C ASP A 178 -3.09 -14.78 -13.28
N VAL A 179 -3.85 -15.21 -12.26
CA VAL A 179 -4.21 -14.44 -11.07
C VAL A 179 -4.01 -15.28 -9.82
N ASN A 180 -2.88 -15.08 -9.17
CA ASN A 180 -2.52 -15.88 -8.01
C ASN A 180 -2.89 -15.17 -6.71
N GLN A 181 -3.70 -15.80 -5.85
CA GLN A 181 -3.74 -15.44 -4.43
C GLN A 181 -2.38 -15.73 -3.78
N ILE A 182 -1.82 -14.73 -3.13
CA ILE A 182 -0.52 -14.82 -2.47
C ILE A 182 -0.72 -15.39 -1.06
N SER A 183 -0.39 -16.66 -0.85
CA SER A 183 -0.58 -17.35 0.44
C SER A 183 0.68 -17.42 1.32
N ASN A 184 1.87 -17.18 0.75
CA ASN A 184 3.16 -17.42 1.40
C ASN A 184 3.94 -16.11 1.66
N ILE A 185 3.41 -15.26 2.56
CA ILE A 185 4.05 -14.00 2.99
C ILE A 185 4.21 -14.04 4.51
N ASN A 186 5.46 -14.20 4.97
CA ASN A 186 5.76 -14.35 6.40
C ASN A 186 6.26 -13.04 7.03
N SER A 187 6.62 -12.05 6.21
CA SER A 187 7.18 -10.78 6.65
C SER A 187 6.83 -9.64 5.72
N ASN A 188 6.97 -8.40 6.20
CA ASN A 188 6.82 -7.21 5.33
C ASN A 188 7.86 -7.22 4.19
N ASP A 189 9.06 -7.73 4.45
CA ASP A 189 10.12 -7.80 3.44
C ASP A 189 9.79 -8.81 2.34
N ASP A 190 9.14 -9.93 2.68
CA ASP A 190 8.60 -10.87 1.68
C ASP A 190 7.58 -10.18 0.74
N LEU A 191 6.74 -9.29 1.28
CA LEU A 191 5.77 -8.55 0.48
C LEU A 191 6.45 -7.47 -0.37
N LYS A 192 7.43 -6.75 0.18
CA LYS A 192 8.22 -5.76 -0.58
C LYS A 192 8.97 -6.40 -1.75
N LEU A 193 9.58 -7.57 -1.53
CA LEU A 193 10.28 -8.32 -2.59
C LEU A 193 9.32 -8.75 -3.70
N LYS A 194 8.10 -9.19 -3.35
CA LYS A 194 7.06 -9.51 -4.33
C LYS A 194 6.70 -8.25 -5.14
N ILE A 195 6.50 -7.12 -4.46
CA ILE A 195 6.18 -5.85 -5.13
C ILE A 195 7.31 -5.39 -6.09
N LEU A 196 8.58 -5.57 -5.70
CA LEU A 196 9.74 -5.22 -6.52
C LEU A 196 9.86 -6.09 -7.77
N ASN A 197 9.72 -7.40 -7.59
CA ASN A 197 10.04 -8.37 -8.64
C ASN A 197 8.88 -8.61 -9.59
N GLU A 198 7.67 -8.59 -9.05
CA GLU A 198 6.48 -9.05 -9.76
C GLU A 198 5.54 -7.89 -10.09
N GLY A 199 5.73 -6.72 -9.50
CA GLY A 199 4.92 -5.53 -9.74
C GLY A 199 3.88 -5.30 -8.63
N PRO A 200 2.84 -4.48 -8.86
CA PRO A 200 1.90 -4.12 -7.80
C PRO A 200 1.08 -5.32 -7.31
N VAL A 201 0.69 -5.28 -6.03
CA VAL A 201 -0.13 -6.32 -5.37
C VAL A 201 -1.53 -5.78 -5.12
N ILE A 202 -2.56 -6.57 -5.43
CA ILE A 202 -3.94 -6.25 -5.06
C ILE A 202 -4.14 -6.65 -3.59
N LEU A 203 -4.66 -5.74 -2.79
CA LEU A 203 -4.95 -5.92 -1.37
C LEU A 203 -6.46 -5.83 -1.16
N LYS A 204 -7.10 -6.94 -0.78
CA LYS A 204 -8.51 -6.99 -0.37
C LYS A 204 -8.58 -7.09 1.14
N VAL A 205 -9.29 -6.16 1.78
CA VAL A 205 -9.42 -6.05 3.24
C VAL A 205 -10.87 -6.32 3.63
N ASN A 206 -11.09 -7.37 4.40
CA ASN A 206 -12.42 -7.81 4.81
C ASN A 206 -12.93 -6.97 5.99
N GLY A 207 -14.09 -6.35 5.83
CA GLY A 207 -14.78 -5.55 6.84
C GLY A 207 -14.22 -4.13 7.07
N LEU A 208 -15.13 -3.21 7.40
CA LEU A 208 -14.79 -1.79 7.58
C LEU A 208 -13.83 -1.54 8.74
N VAL A 209 -13.93 -2.33 9.82
CA VAL A 209 -13.03 -2.22 10.98
C VAL A 209 -11.59 -2.44 10.57
N ASN A 210 -11.34 -3.41 9.68
CA ASN A 210 -10.00 -3.68 9.18
C ASN A 210 -9.58 -2.65 8.13
N ALA A 211 -10.46 -2.24 7.21
CA ALA A 211 -10.16 -1.17 6.25
C ALA A 211 -9.75 0.13 6.96
N LYS A 212 -10.37 0.45 8.11
CA LYS A 212 -10.02 1.59 8.96
C LYS A 212 -8.61 1.53 9.57
N LYS A 213 -7.99 0.36 9.62
CA LYS A 213 -6.58 0.22 10.00
C LYS A 213 -5.66 0.80 8.93
N PHE A 214 -6.05 0.75 7.66
CA PHE A 214 -5.28 1.31 6.55
C PHE A 214 -5.51 2.80 6.37
N ARG A 215 -6.76 3.26 6.42
CA ARG A 215 -7.11 4.67 6.17
C ARG A 215 -8.43 5.06 6.87
N ASN A 216 -8.64 6.35 7.13
CA ASN A 216 -9.86 6.81 7.79
C ASN A 216 -11.04 6.89 6.82
N TYR A 217 -11.81 5.80 6.69
CA TYR A 217 -13.07 5.79 5.95
C TYR A 217 -14.24 6.27 6.80
N SER A 218 -15.10 7.10 6.23
CA SER A 218 -16.44 7.35 6.79
C SER A 218 -17.24 6.05 6.76
N THR A 219 -18.08 5.82 7.77
CA THR A 219 -18.98 4.67 7.81
C THR A 219 -20.14 4.94 6.86
N PRO A 220 -20.29 4.23 5.73
CA PRO A 220 -21.57 4.24 5.03
C PRO A 220 -22.63 3.58 5.93
N ASN A 221 -23.90 3.94 5.73
CA ASN A 221 -25.03 3.34 6.46
C ASN A 221 -25.31 1.88 6.04
N THR A 222 -24.60 1.38 5.02
CA THR A 222 -24.75 0.04 4.45
C THR A 222 -23.70 -0.94 4.98
N PRO A 223 -24.00 -2.25 5.01
CA PRO A 223 -23.03 -3.27 5.38
C PRO A 223 -21.81 -3.21 4.46
N PHE A 224 -20.63 -3.15 5.04
CA PHE A 224 -19.36 -3.10 4.31
C PHE A 224 -18.69 -4.47 4.41
N SER A 225 -18.76 -5.25 3.33
CA SER A 225 -18.18 -6.60 3.26
C SER A 225 -16.65 -6.55 3.16
N TYR A 226 -16.11 -5.73 2.26
CA TYR A 226 -14.67 -5.53 2.07
C TYR A 226 -14.36 -4.20 1.38
N HIS A 227 -13.07 -3.84 1.32
CA HIS A 227 -12.53 -2.82 0.42
C HIS A 227 -11.25 -3.33 -0.23
N ALA A 228 -10.90 -2.82 -1.41
CA ALA A 228 -9.73 -3.26 -2.15
C ALA A 228 -8.87 -2.10 -2.64
N PHE A 229 -7.57 -2.36 -2.69
CA PHE A 229 -6.52 -1.42 -3.07
C PHE A 229 -5.53 -2.08 -4.01
N THR A 230 -4.71 -1.26 -4.67
CA THR A 230 -3.47 -1.72 -5.28
C THR A 230 -2.29 -1.16 -4.51
N ILE A 231 -1.47 -2.02 -3.88
CA ILE A 231 -0.19 -1.63 -3.29
C ILE A 231 0.82 -1.44 -4.42
N ILE A 232 1.36 -0.23 -4.53
CA ILE A 232 2.31 0.16 -5.58
C ILE A 232 3.70 0.49 -5.03
N GLY A 233 3.88 0.46 -3.70
CA GLY A 233 5.12 0.86 -3.05
C GLY A 233 5.05 0.89 -1.53
N TRP A 234 6.08 1.46 -0.91
CA TRP A 234 6.18 1.69 0.53
C TRP A 234 7.12 2.85 0.85
N THR A 235 7.05 3.32 2.09
CA THR A 235 7.98 4.29 2.65
C THR A 235 8.85 3.68 3.75
N ASN A 236 9.89 4.42 4.13
CA ASN A 236 10.76 4.10 5.26
C ASN A 236 10.03 4.15 6.61
N ASP A 237 8.91 4.86 6.69
CA ASP A 237 8.08 5.03 7.88
C ASP A 237 7.10 3.86 8.10
N SER A 238 7.34 2.71 7.44
CA SER A 238 6.49 1.51 7.51
C SER A 238 5.05 1.76 7.04
N GLU A 239 4.88 2.68 6.09
CA GLU A 239 3.62 2.91 5.39
C GLU A 239 3.64 2.25 4.02
N TRP A 240 2.49 1.78 3.58
CA TRP A 240 2.31 1.27 2.22
C TRP A 240 1.78 2.37 1.32
N ILE A 241 2.31 2.48 0.11
CA ILE A 241 1.79 3.39 -0.91
C ILE A 241 0.75 2.61 -1.70
N VAL A 242 -0.50 3.07 -1.64
CA VAL A 242 -1.64 2.42 -2.27
C VAL A 242 -2.36 3.34 -3.25
N LYS A 243 -2.89 2.74 -4.32
CA LYS A 243 -3.88 3.37 -5.20
C LYS A 243 -5.27 2.96 -4.72
N ASP A 244 -6.03 3.94 -4.26
CA ASP A 244 -7.37 3.78 -3.69
C ASP A 244 -8.41 4.37 -4.65
N SER A 245 -9.52 3.66 -4.86
CA SER A 245 -10.63 4.10 -5.71
C SER A 245 -11.85 4.59 -4.93
N TRP A 246 -11.80 4.61 -3.60
CA TRP A 246 -12.95 4.93 -2.75
C TRP A 246 -13.63 6.26 -3.14
N PRO A 247 -14.98 6.34 -3.22
CA PRO A 247 -15.68 7.56 -3.60
C PRO A 247 -15.27 8.74 -2.73
N SER A 248 -14.96 9.88 -3.35
CA SER A 248 -14.49 11.13 -2.71
C SER A 248 -13.13 11.06 -2.00
N MET A 249 -12.48 9.89 -1.96
CA MET A 249 -11.17 9.68 -1.37
C MET A 249 -10.16 9.05 -2.33
N SER A 250 -10.54 8.86 -3.60
CA SER A 250 -9.69 8.24 -4.63
C SER A 250 -8.35 8.95 -4.76
N GLY A 251 -7.27 8.21 -4.84
CA GLY A 251 -5.94 8.80 -4.89
C GLY A 251 -4.82 7.79 -4.73
N ILE A 252 -3.61 8.26 -4.93
CA ILE A 252 -2.40 7.59 -4.44
C ILE A 252 -2.13 8.17 -3.06
N THR A 253 -2.06 7.29 -2.06
CA THR A 253 -1.94 7.69 -0.66
C THR A 253 -1.07 6.71 0.09
N GLN A 254 -0.49 7.17 1.20
CA GLN A 254 0.08 6.30 2.20
C GLN A 254 -1.03 5.74 3.09
N THR A 255 -0.86 4.50 3.55
CA THR A 255 -1.65 3.94 4.65
C THR A 255 -1.21 4.58 5.96
N LYS A 256 -1.93 4.30 7.06
CA LYS A 256 -1.38 4.55 8.41
C LYS A 256 -0.02 3.85 8.57
N ALA A 257 0.84 4.42 9.39
CA ALA A 257 2.13 3.81 9.75
C ALA A 257 1.92 2.50 10.52
N ASN A 258 2.82 1.53 10.28
CA ASN A 258 2.88 0.26 10.99
C ASN A 258 1.59 -0.57 10.91
N VAL A 259 0.90 -0.56 9.77
CA VAL A 259 -0.21 -1.49 9.55
C VAL A 259 0.32 -2.92 9.58
N ASP A 260 -0.18 -3.72 10.51
CA ASP A 260 0.15 -5.15 10.64
C ASP A 260 -0.54 -5.98 9.55
N ILE A 261 -0.12 -5.78 8.29
CA ILE A 261 -0.64 -6.52 7.13
C ILE A 261 -0.43 -8.02 7.35
N ILE A 262 0.71 -8.43 7.89
CA ILE A 262 1.04 -9.85 8.11
C ILE A 262 0.09 -10.49 9.13
N GLY A 263 -0.16 -9.84 10.26
CA GLY A 263 -1.16 -10.31 11.22
C GLY A 263 -2.58 -10.33 10.65
N LEU A 264 -2.91 -9.39 9.76
CA LEU A 264 -4.20 -9.38 9.06
C LEU A 264 -4.35 -10.51 8.04
N ILE A 265 -3.28 -10.87 7.33
CA ILE A 265 -3.24 -12.05 6.45
C ILE A 265 -3.44 -13.32 7.28
N ASN A 266 -2.66 -13.49 8.35
CA ASN A 266 -2.72 -14.67 9.23
C ASN A 266 -4.09 -14.85 9.92
N SER A 267 -4.88 -13.78 10.02
CA SER A 267 -6.23 -13.79 10.58
C SER A 267 -7.33 -13.82 9.52
N ASN A 268 -7.00 -14.06 8.25
CA ASN A 268 -7.93 -14.07 7.11
C ASN A 268 -8.74 -12.76 6.95
N ASN A 269 -8.23 -11.66 7.50
CA ASN A 269 -8.82 -10.33 7.36
C ASN A 269 -8.32 -9.60 6.11
N VAL A 270 -7.25 -10.11 5.50
CA VAL A 270 -6.65 -9.59 4.29
C VAL A 270 -6.38 -10.74 3.32
N GLU A 271 -6.69 -10.53 2.05
CA GLU A 271 -6.32 -11.38 0.93
C GLU A 271 -5.44 -10.56 -0.01
N LEU A 272 -4.37 -11.17 -0.53
CA LEU A 272 -3.45 -10.55 -1.48
C LEU A 272 -3.53 -11.29 -2.81
N TYR A 273 -3.49 -10.57 -3.92
CA TYR A 273 -3.45 -11.15 -5.26
C TYR A 273 -2.37 -10.50 -6.13
N GLN A 274 -1.81 -11.30 -7.03
CA GLN A 274 -0.86 -10.87 -8.06
C GLN A 274 -1.40 -11.23 -9.44
N VAL A 275 -1.20 -10.35 -10.42
CA VAL A 275 -1.52 -10.64 -11.82
C VAL A 275 -0.25 -10.83 -12.64
N SER A 276 -0.28 -11.75 -13.60
CA SER A 276 0.84 -12.01 -14.51
C SER A 276 0.40 -12.41 -15.92
N GLY A 277 1.36 -12.36 -16.86
CA GLY A 277 1.12 -12.68 -18.27
C GLY A 277 0.13 -11.70 -18.92
N VAL A 278 0.30 -10.42 -18.64
CA VAL A 278 -0.61 -9.38 -19.11
C VAL A 278 -0.28 -9.03 -20.56
N SER A 279 -1.24 -9.16 -21.46
CA SER A 279 -1.04 -8.96 -22.91
C SER A 279 -2.09 -8.04 -23.53
N TYR A 280 -1.65 -7.19 -24.47
CA TYR A 280 -2.54 -6.30 -25.22
C TYR A 280 -2.85 -6.91 -26.58
N ASN A 281 -4.13 -7.10 -26.90
CA ASN A 281 -4.60 -7.73 -28.14
C ASN A 281 -3.94 -9.08 -28.45
N GLY A 282 -3.58 -9.85 -27.42
CA GLY A 282 -2.85 -11.11 -27.55
C GLY A 282 -1.40 -10.98 -28.02
N GLY A 283 -0.87 -9.75 -28.10
CA GLY A 283 0.53 -9.49 -28.38
C GLY A 283 1.42 -9.94 -27.22
N ALA A 284 2.61 -10.43 -27.55
CA ALA A 284 3.62 -10.79 -26.56
C ALA A 284 4.09 -9.55 -25.78
N THR A 285 4.44 -9.75 -24.50
CA THR A 285 5.13 -8.75 -23.69
C THR A 285 6.50 -8.43 -24.29
N SER A 286 6.98 -7.20 -24.12
CA SER A 286 8.34 -6.81 -24.50
C SER A 286 9.39 -7.79 -23.96
N LEU A 287 10.40 -8.08 -24.78
CA LEU A 287 11.54 -8.92 -24.42
C LEU A 287 12.59 -8.19 -23.56
N ASN A 288 12.42 -6.87 -23.37
CA ASN A 288 13.32 -6.02 -22.60
C ASN A 288 12.66 -5.64 -21.27
N PRO A 289 12.84 -6.45 -20.20
CA PRO A 289 12.26 -6.15 -18.90
C PRO A 289 12.87 -4.86 -18.31
N VAL A 290 12.07 -4.15 -17.52
CA VAL A 290 12.55 -3.00 -16.74
C VAL A 290 13.59 -3.48 -15.74
N VAL A 291 14.79 -2.88 -15.79
CA VAL A 291 15.83 -3.09 -14.80
C VAL A 291 15.77 -1.96 -13.77
N LEU A 292 15.40 -2.32 -12.55
CA LEU A 292 15.39 -1.40 -11.42
C LEU A 292 16.83 -1.05 -10.99
N SER A 293 17.05 0.21 -10.61
CA SER A 293 18.29 0.71 -10.02
C SER A 293 18.02 1.08 -8.56
N VAL A 294 17.75 0.07 -7.74
CA VAL A 294 17.50 0.27 -6.31
C VAL A 294 18.82 0.31 -5.56
N THR A 295 18.99 1.33 -4.72
CA THR A 295 20.10 1.37 -3.75
C THR A 295 19.62 0.73 -2.46
N ASP A 296 20.51 -0.01 -1.80
CA ASP A 296 20.21 -0.57 -0.48
C ASP A 296 19.67 0.49 0.45
N CYS A 297 18.68 0.11 1.25
CA CYS A 297 18.46 0.80 2.49
C CYS A 297 19.75 0.60 3.31
N SER A 298 20.63 1.60 3.34
CA SER A 298 21.68 1.62 4.35
C SER A 298 20.97 1.38 5.67
N PRO A 299 21.40 0.37 6.47
CA PRO A 299 20.64 -0.10 7.61
C PRO A 299 20.20 1.12 8.42
N VAL A 300 18.90 1.26 8.64
CA VAL A 300 18.39 2.31 9.52
C VAL A 300 19.09 2.10 10.86
N PRO A 301 19.67 3.15 11.46
CA PRO A 301 20.34 3.00 12.74
C PRO A 301 19.37 2.39 13.74
N VAL A 302 19.70 1.22 14.27
CA VAL A 302 18.89 0.61 15.32
C VAL A 302 19.36 1.22 16.63
N LEU A 303 18.52 2.11 17.18
CA LEU A 303 18.69 2.58 18.54
C LEU A 303 18.36 1.42 19.50
N SER A 304 19.33 1.10 20.36
CA SER A 304 19.12 0.22 21.50
C SER A 304 18.04 0.77 22.44
N ASN A 305 17.65 -0.03 23.43
CA ASN A 305 16.73 0.44 24.47
C ASN A 305 17.32 1.66 25.20
N ILE A 306 16.47 2.61 25.57
CA ILE A 306 16.87 3.69 26.48
C ILE A 306 17.11 3.04 27.83
N GLU A 307 18.38 2.92 28.19
CA GLU A 307 18.77 2.49 29.52
C GLU A 307 18.74 3.71 30.45
N VAL A 308 18.24 3.45 31.66
CA VAL A 308 18.15 4.44 32.71
C VAL A 308 19.02 3.91 33.84
N ASP A 309 20.24 4.42 33.91
CA ASP A 309 20.97 4.39 35.17
C ASP A 309 20.46 5.55 36.00
N ILE A 310 19.84 5.23 37.14
CA ILE A 310 19.44 6.22 38.12
C ILE A 310 20.67 6.62 38.92
N ASP A 311 21.63 7.24 38.23
CA ASP A 311 22.57 8.15 38.84
C ASP A 311 21.87 9.50 38.93
N TYR A 312 21.67 9.95 40.16
CA TYR A 312 21.08 11.24 40.41
C TYR A 312 22.14 12.23 40.90
N ALA A 313 22.10 13.43 40.34
CA ALA A 313 22.97 14.52 40.75
C ALA A 313 22.11 15.70 41.23
N PHE A 314 22.47 16.25 42.39
CA PHE A 314 21.92 17.52 42.84
C PHE A 314 22.78 18.66 42.29
N ILE A 315 22.23 19.43 41.35
CA ILE A 315 22.91 20.56 40.73
C ILE A 315 22.02 21.78 40.90
N GLY A 316 22.50 22.79 41.62
CA GLY A 316 21.77 24.05 41.84
C GLY A 316 20.41 23.87 42.53
N GLY A 317 20.26 22.85 43.39
CA GLY A 317 19.00 22.56 44.12
C GLY A 317 17.99 21.71 43.37
N TYR A 318 18.31 21.22 42.17
CA TYR A 318 17.45 20.33 41.38
C TYR A 318 18.04 18.93 41.27
N LEU A 319 17.18 17.92 41.25
CA LEU A 319 17.54 16.52 41.03
C LEU A 319 17.54 16.20 39.53
N TYR A 320 18.70 15.88 38.98
CA TYR A 320 18.84 15.45 37.60
C TYR A 320 18.95 13.93 37.52
N HIS A 321 18.30 13.35 36.50
CA HIS A 321 18.36 11.94 36.14
C HIS A 321 19.16 11.81 34.84
N LYS A 322 20.05 10.82 34.79
CA LYS A 322 20.83 10.52 33.59
C LYS A 322 20.10 9.53 32.69
N PHE A 323 20.03 9.86 31.40
CA PHE A 323 19.52 8.99 30.35
C PHE A 323 20.62 8.76 29.34
N TRP A 324 20.67 7.56 28.79
CA TRP A 324 21.54 7.27 27.67
C TRP A 324 20.91 6.28 26.70
N VAL A 325 21.40 6.30 25.47
CA VAL A 325 21.01 5.38 24.41
C VAL A 325 22.24 5.04 23.59
N ILE A 326 22.35 3.79 23.16
CA ILE A 326 23.36 3.32 22.20
C ILE A 326 22.68 3.09 20.85
N SER A 327 23.42 3.28 19.77
CA SER A 327 23.08 2.90 18.41
C SER A 327 24.10 1.89 17.91
N ASN A 328 23.68 0.95 17.07
CA ASN A 328 24.58 0.03 16.38
C ASN A 328 25.53 0.76 15.39
N GLU A 329 25.22 2.00 15.02
CA GLU A 329 26.04 2.85 14.16
C GLU A 329 26.06 4.32 14.61
N GLY A 330 26.93 5.13 14.01
CA GLY A 330 27.13 6.52 14.38
C GLY A 330 25.98 7.41 13.90
N ILE A 331 25.26 8.03 14.83
CA ILE A 331 24.17 8.97 14.56
C ILE A 331 24.74 10.38 14.38
N ASP A 332 24.29 11.09 13.34
CA ASP A 332 24.80 12.42 12.99
C ASP A 332 24.35 13.49 14.00
N ASN A 333 23.11 13.40 14.48
CA ASN A 333 22.52 14.35 15.44
C ASN A 333 21.54 13.67 16.39
N TRP A 334 21.65 13.97 17.69
CA TRP A 334 20.77 13.46 18.74
C TRP A 334 19.92 14.58 19.36
N ILE A 335 18.61 14.36 19.47
CA ILE A 335 17.67 15.30 20.09
C ILE A 335 16.93 14.59 21.22
N TRP A 336 17.02 15.10 22.44
CA TRP A 336 16.34 14.56 23.62
C TRP A 336 15.15 15.43 24.02
N GLY A 337 14.12 14.80 24.57
CA GLY A 337 12.96 15.48 25.11
C GLY A 337 12.30 14.71 26.25
N ILE A 338 11.52 15.45 27.04
CA ILE A 338 10.66 14.94 28.11
C ILE A 338 9.27 15.52 27.92
N ASP A 339 8.26 14.67 27.88
CA ASP A 339 6.88 15.08 27.66
C ASP A 339 6.15 15.22 29.02
N TYR A 340 5.99 16.46 29.50
CA TYR A 340 5.17 16.85 30.67
C TYR A 340 5.06 18.38 30.83
N PRO A 341 3.90 18.95 31.21
CA PRO A 341 2.97 19.69 30.33
C PRO A 341 3.55 20.91 29.58
N ASN A 342 4.86 21.16 29.64
CA ASN A 342 5.61 22.20 28.91
C ASN A 342 7.04 21.67 28.62
N GLY A 343 7.15 20.49 28.01
CA GLY A 343 8.43 19.82 27.78
C GLY A 343 9.44 20.68 27.01
N SER A 344 10.58 21.02 27.62
CA SER A 344 11.67 21.70 26.94
C SER A 344 12.50 20.69 26.14
N LEU A 345 12.61 20.86 24.82
CA LEU A 345 13.57 20.11 24.02
C LEU A 345 14.99 20.47 24.46
N LYS A 346 15.81 19.45 24.78
CA LYS A 346 17.23 19.63 25.10
C LYS A 346 18.03 18.94 23.99
N ARG A 347 18.85 19.71 23.27
CA ARG A 347 19.81 19.13 22.33
C ARG A 347 21.02 18.62 23.12
N SER A 348 21.34 17.34 22.96
CA SER A 348 22.67 16.84 23.33
C SER A 348 23.57 17.10 22.13
N GLN A 349 24.65 17.87 22.30
CA GLN A 349 25.56 18.26 21.21
C GLN A 349 26.58 17.17 20.85
N VAL A 350 26.18 15.89 20.93
CA VAL A 350 27.03 14.80 20.48
C VAL A 350 26.66 14.52 19.03
N ASN A 351 27.60 14.70 18.11
CA ASN A 351 27.40 14.42 16.69
C ASN A 351 28.28 13.22 16.29
N ASN A 352 27.84 12.47 15.27
CA ASN A 352 28.56 11.32 14.71
C ASN A 352 28.98 10.28 15.75
N SER A 353 28.07 9.90 16.65
CA SER A 353 28.35 9.01 17.77
C SER A 353 27.35 7.87 17.85
N ASN A 354 27.85 6.69 18.21
CA ASN A 354 27.04 5.50 18.52
C ASN A 354 26.42 5.58 19.93
N TYR A 355 26.70 6.64 20.70
CA TYR A 355 26.14 6.84 22.02
C TYR A 355 25.68 8.28 22.19
N SER A 356 24.61 8.47 22.96
CA SER A 356 24.17 9.78 23.43
C SER A 356 23.70 9.68 24.86
N SER A 357 23.92 10.74 25.63
CA SER A 357 23.37 10.87 26.97
C SER A 357 22.90 12.30 27.24
N VAL A 358 22.00 12.42 28.21
CA VAL A 358 21.45 13.69 28.67
C VAL A 358 21.14 13.61 30.17
N LEU A 359 21.27 14.74 30.85
CA LEU A 359 20.74 14.94 32.20
C LEU A 359 19.43 15.71 32.09
N LEU A 360 18.34 15.12 32.58
CA LEU A 360 17.02 15.76 32.60
C LEU A 360 16.48 15.81 34.03
N SER A 361 15.82 16.91 34.37
CA SER A 361 15.12 17.08 35.64
C SER A 361 13.68 17.48 35.33
N PRO A 362 12.66 16.73 35.80
CA PRO A 362 11.28 17.15 35.61
C PRO A 362 10.98 18.33 36.56
N THR A 363 10.07 19.22 36.16
CA THR A 363 9.61 20.32 37.04
C THR A 363 8.83 19.79 38.24
N ASN A 364 8.04 18.73 38.05
CA ASN A 364 7.25 18.05 39.07
C ASN A 364 7.59 16.55 39.10
N SER A 365 7.53 15.94 40.28
CA SER A 365 7.61 14.49 40.38
C SER A 365 6.41 13.83 39.70
N GLY A 366 6.61 12.78 38.90
CA GLY A 366 5.52 12.13 38.18
C GLY A 366 5.95 11.18 37.08
N MET A 367 4.96 10.54 36.45
CA MET A 367 5.15 9.74 35.25
C MET A 367 5.39 10.64 34.04
N VAL A 368 6.53 10.48 33.39
CA VAL A 368 6.91 11.23 32.19
C VAL A 368 7.23 10.27 31.05
N THR A 369 7.17 10.78 29.81
CA THR A 369 7.73 10.08 28.65
C THR A 369 9.03 10.76 28.27
N VAL A 370 10.14 10.04 28.36
CA VAL A 370 11.43 10.50 27.83
C VAL A 370 11.57 9.93 26.43
N PHE A 371 11.92 10.78 25.47
CA PHE A 371 12.17 10.36 24.11
C PHE A 371 13.51 10.89 23.58
N VAL A 372 14.07 10.16 22.64
CA VAL A 372 15.27 10.52 21.89
C VAL A 372 15.03 10.31 20.41
N ASN A 373 15.45 11.28 19.62
CA ASN A 373 15.48 11.21 18.16
C ASN A 373 16.94 11.19 17.70
N GLY A 374 17.34 10.15 16.99
CA GLY A 374 18.59 10.10 16.25
C GLY A 374 18.35 10.44 14.78
N TYR A 375 19.24 11.23 14.17
CA TYR A 375 19.21 11.52 12.74
C TYR A 375 20.47 10.96 12.08
N LYS A 376 20.31 10.14 11.03
CA LYS A 376 21.41 9.61 10.22
C LYS A 376 21.08 9.79 8.75
N ASN A 377 21.92 10.52 8.01
CA ASN A 377 21.70 10.80 6.58
C ASN A 377 20.29 11.36 6.30
N GLY A 378 19.76 12.19 7.20
CA GLY A 378 18.41 12.75 7.12
C GLY A 378 17.27 11.83 7.57
N ILE A 379 17.54 10.55 7.85
CA ILE A 379 16.57 9.58 8.38
C ILE A 379 16.48 9.74 9.89
N LYS A 380 15.24 9.85 10.41
CA LYS A 380 14.96 9.99 11.84
C LYS A 380 14.61 8.63 12.45
N VAL A 381 15.22 8.30 13.58
CA VAL A 381 14.86 7.14 14.41
C VAL A 381 14.45 7.64 15.78
N THR A 382 13.30 7.18 16.29
CA THR A 382 12.77 7.61 17.58
C THR A 382 12.72 6.45 18.56
N LYS A 383 13.14 6.70 19.80
CA LYS A 383 12.93 5.79 20.92
C LYS A 383 12.28 6.56 22.07
N GLU A 384 11.36 5.91 22.77
CA GLU A 384 10.68 6.48 23.92
C GLU A 384 10.62 5.49 25.10
N ARG A 385 10.55 6.04 26.31
CA ARG A 385 10.37 5.28 27.54
C ARG A 385 9.51 6.07 28.51
N ARG A 386 8.47 5.44 29.03
CA ARG A 386 7.64 5.99 30.09
C ARG A 386 8.20 5.58 31.46
N ILE A 387 8.46 6.54 32.32
CA ILE A 387 9.12 6.32 33.61
C ILE A 387 8.65 7.32 34.66
N TYR A 388 8.64 6.92 35.93
CA TYR A 388 8.42 7.84 37.04
C TYR A 388 9.74 8.55 37.39
N LEU A 389 9.74 9.89 37.39
CA LEU A 389 10.89 10.70 37.82
C LEU A 389 10.51 11.57 39.02
N SER A 390 11.43 11.68 39.98
CA SER A 390 11.32 12.64 41.08
C SER A 390 11.95 13.98 40.69
N ASN A 391 11.35 15.11 41.06
CA ASN A 391 11.97 16.43 40.92
C ASN A 391 12.91 16.76 42.09
N GLY A 392 12.98 15.90 43.12
CA GLY A 392 13.84 16.08 44.29
C GLY A 392 13.49 17.26 45.18
N GLN A 393 12.38 17.96 44.93
CA GLN A 393 11.86 18.93 45.88
C GLN A 393 11.37 18.15 47.10
N LEU A 394 12.15 18.21 48.19
CA LEU A 394 11.68 17.80 49.50
C LEU A 394 10.44 18.65 49.79
N SER A 395 9.26 18.04 49.73
CA SER A 395 8.04 18.66 50.24
C SER A 395 8.38 19.13 51.66
N GLY A 396 8.47 20.45 51.83
CA GLY A 396 9.04 21.06 53.02
C GLY A 396 8.45 20.40 54.26
N ARG A 397 9.36 19.96 55.15
CA ARG A 397 9.05 19.74 56.57
C ARG A 397 8.06 20.82 57.00
N GLY A 398 6.85 20.40 57.35
CA GLY A 398 5.95 21.24 58.12
C GLY A 398 6.75 21.82 59.29
N ASN A 399 6.73 23.13 59.42
CA ASN A 399 7.23 23.82 60.60
C ASN A 399 6.41 23.36 61.81
N GLY A 400 6.79 22.24 62.42
CA GLY A 400 6.43 21.90 63.78
C GLY A 400 7.35 22.67 64.72
N ARG A 401 6.93 23.88 65.09
CA ARG A 401 7.26 24.48 66.39
C ARG A 401 6.18 24.09 67.38
#